data_AF-A0A8T7DKI3-F1
#
_entry.id   AF-A0A8T7DKI3-F1
#
_cell.length_a   1.000
_cell.length_b   1.000
_cell.length_c   1.000
_cell.angle_alpha   90.00
_cell.angle_beta   90.00
_cell.angle_gamma   90.00
#
_symmetry.space_group_name_H-M   'P 1'
#
loop_
_entity.id
_entity.type
_entity.pdbx_description
1 polymer ?
#
loop_
_entity_poly.entity_id
_entity_poly.type
_entity_poly.pdbx_seq_one_letter_code
_entity_poly.pdbx_strand_id
1 'polypeptide(L)'
;MHFNKPLQLVFILSIWLMSGVGCDETTTPAGVLSSQKVSDTAGNFEGVLEDNDQFGSAIATIGDLEVDGVIDLAVGTPLDDDGGTDRGAVWILFMNDDGTVDIAQKISDTEGTFLGLLEDSDQFGSAVAELGDLDGDGFLDIAVGAPMDDDGGTDHGAVWILFLNADGTVRFTQKISEAEGGFTGILEDNDQMGGALANIGDLNNDGIPEIAVGARLDDDGGGDRGAIWILFLTRSGTVLGVQKISDTDGDFEGTLLDGDYFGSSIAGIGDLDLDGIEDVAVGAIGDDDGGTDRGAVWILLMNIDGTVRLEQKLSAVNGNFNGGLTDGNHFGSSVVGLGDFNGDGINDIVAGADLDDDGGIDRGAVWLLFMETDGTINSETKISSTTGNFTGPLTDGTRFGSAVANIGDLDRDADATTDITVGAKLDDDGGIDRGAVWTLFMKPSVTEIDLNPFDNQE
;
A
#
# COMPACT_ATOMS: atom_id res chain seq x y z
N MET A 1 59.32 32.27 10.58
CA MET A 1 57.96 32.75 10.26
C MET A 1 57.54 32.07 8.97
N HIS A 2 56.88 30.91 9.09
CA HIS A 2 56.18 30.27 7.98
C HIS A 2 54.86 31.01 7.77
N PHE A 3 54.60 31.41 6.53
CA PHE A 3 53.27 31.78 6.08
C PHE A 3 52.79 30.68 5.14
N ASN A 4 51.83 29.88 5.62
CA ASN A 4 50.97 29.04 4.80
C ASN A 4 50.08 29.96 3.93
N LYS A 5 49.96 29.62 2.64
CA LYS A 5 48.86 30.06 1.77
C LYS A 5 48.06 28.81 1.36
N PRO A 6 46.73 28.92 1.19
CA PRO A 6 45.85 27.77 1.06
C PRO A 6 45.85 27.20 -0.37
N LEU A 7 45.71 25.88 -0.49
CA LEU A 7 45.33 25.20 -1.72
C LEU A 7 43.89 25.64 -2.10
N GLN A 8 43.73 26.24 -3.28
CA GLN A 8 42.45 26.27 -3.97
C GLN A 8 42.31 24.95 -4.73
N LEU A 9 41.30 24.15 -4.38
CA LEU A 9 40.86 23.00 -5.17
C LEU A 9 40.11 23.57 -6.38
N VAL A 10 40.71 23.47 -7.56
CA VAL A 10 40.06 23.79 -8.83
C VAL A 10 39.50 22.47 -9.36
N PHE A 11 38.18 22.32 -9.37
CA PHE A 11 37.52 21.28 -10.17
C PHE A 11 37.70 21.66 -11.65
N ILE A 12 38.49 20.87 -12.37
CA ILE A 12 38.62 20.98 -13.83
C ILE A 12 37.60 20.01 -14.44
N LEU A 13 36.46 20.54 -14.86
CA LEU A 13 35.57 19.84 -15.78
C LEU A 13 36.26 19.85 -17.16
N SER A 14 36.87 18.72 -17.53
CA SER A 14 37.44 18.53 -18.87
C SER A 14 36.48 17.67 -19.69
N ILE A 15 35.62 18.32 -20.47
CA ILE A 15 34.86 17.66 -21.53
C ILE A 15 35.85 17.20 -22.61
N TRP A 16 36.02 15.88 -22.77
CA TRP A 16 36.68 15.28 -23.92
C TRP A 16 35.64 14.80 -24.93
N LEU A 17 35.47 15.56 -26.00
CA LEU A 17 34.94 15.05 -27.27
C LEU A 17 36.13 14.47 -28.05
N MET A 18 36.22 13.14 -28.17
CA MET A 18 36.54 12.40 -29.41
C MET A 18 36.83 10.90 -29.17
N SER A 19 36.38 10.10 -30.14
CA SER A 19 36.54 8.66 -30.37
C SER A 19 35.67 7.72 -29.53
N GLY A 20 34.75 7.03 -30.22
CA GLY A 20 33.76 6.12 -29.65
C GLY A 20 34.38 4.86 -29.08
N VAL A 21 34.56 4.89 -27.77
CA VAL A 21 34.65 3.72 -26.91
C VAL A 21 33.46 3.90 -25.97
N GLY A 22 32.43 3.07 -26.10
CA GLY A 22 31.33 3.09 -25.15
C GLY A 22 31.88 2.74 -23.78
N CYS A 23 31.63 3.58 -22.78
CA CYS A 23 31.56 3.06 -21.42
C CYS A 23 30.43 2.05 -21.43
N ASP A 24 30.71 0.81 -21.02
CA ASP A 24 29.66 -0.16 -20.74
C ASP A 24 29.08 0.26 -19.39
N GLU A 25 27.99 1.04 -19.43
CA GLU A 25 27.22 1.37 -18.24
C GLU A 25 26.34 0.17 -17.95
N THR A 26 26.68 -0.60 -16.91
CA THR A 26 25.83 -1.67 -16.41
C THR A 26 24.94 -1.09 -15.33
N THR A 27 23.67 -0.91 -15.63
CA THR A 27 22.64 -0.64 -14.64
C THR A 27 22.14 -1.95 -14.05
N THR A 28 22.27 -2.13 -12.75
CA THR A 28 21.53 -3.20 -12.05
C THR A 28 20.16 -2.65 -11.70
N PRO A 29 19.06 -3.28 -12.15
CA PRO A 29 17.72 -2.86 -11.75
C PRO A 29 17.55 -2.91 -10.22
N ALA A 30 16.67 -2.06 -9.70
CA ALA A 30 16.15 -2.16 -8.34
C ALA A 30 15.60 -3.56 -8.08
N GLY A 31 15.54 -3.96 -6.81
CA GLY A 31 14.96 -5.24 -6.43
C GLY A 31 15.29 -5.60 -4.99
N VAL A 32 15.12 -6.87 -4.64
CA VAL A 32 15.30 -7.36 -3.28
C VAL A 32 16.77 -7.64 -2.99
N LEU A 33 17.30 -7.07 -1.90
CA LEU A 33 18.59 -7.39 -1.32
C LEU A 33 18.49 -8.60 -0.39
N SER A 34 17.50 -8.59 0.51
CA SER A 34 17.17 -9.69 1.40
C SER A 34 15.70 -9.64 1.81
N SER A 35 15.19 -10.66 2.49
CA SER A 35 13.79 -10.70 2.91
C SER A 35 13.62 -11.40 4.25
N GLN A 36 12.69 -10.92 5.07
CA GLN A 36 12.32 -11.51 6.35
C GLN A 36 10.83 -11.83 6.36
N LYS A 37 10.48 -13.06 6.76
CA LYS A 37 9.08 -13.52 6.88
C LYS A 37 8.60 -13.36 8.32
N VAL A 38 7.38 -12.90 8.50
CA VAL A 38 6.62 -12.92 9.74
C VAL A 38 5.36 -13.79 9.50
N SER A 39 5.21 -14.83 10.31
CA SER A 39 4.04 -15.73 10.33
C SER A 39 3.94 -16.40 11.71
N ASP A 40 2.95 -17.24 11.94
CA ASP A 40 2.81 -18.01 13.20
C ASP A 40 4.01 -18.92 13.55
N THR A 41 4.94 -19.12 12.60
CA THR A 41 6.07 -20.03 12.68
C THR A 41 7.41 -19.37 12.33
N ALA A 42 7.43 -18.06 12.02
CA ALA A 42 8.61 -17.33 11.59
C ALA A 42 8.61 -15.86 12.06
N GLY A 43 9.79 -15.23 12.09
CA GLY A 43 9.90 -13.78 12.33
C GLY A 43 9.64 -13.35 13.78
N ASN A 44 9.80 -14.24 14.75
CA ASN A 44 9.59 -13.96 16.19
C ASN A 44 8.18 -13.47 16.55
N PHE A 45 7.19 -13.72 15.69
CA PHE A 45 5.81 -13.45 16.01
C PHE A 45 5.26 -14.53 16.96
N GLU A 46 4.89 -14.12 18.17
CA GLU A 46 4.35 -15.01 19.21
C GLU A 46 2.81 -15.01 19.26
N GLY A 47 2.14 -14.29 18.35
CA GLY A 47 0.70 -14.31 18.22
C GLY A 47 0.17 -15.65 17.72
N VAL A 48 -1.08 -15.95 18.04
CA VAL A 48 -1.75 -17.17 17.59
C VAL A 48 -2.61 -16.82 16.38
N LEU A 49 -2.34 -17.46 15.25
CA LEU A 49 -3.20 -17.45 14.07
C LEU A 49 -3.91 -18.81 13.95
N GLU A 50 -5.22 -18.78 13.84
CA GLU A 50 -6.09 -19.90 13.51
C GLU A 50 -6.19 -20.08 11.99
N ASP A 51 -6.69 -21.24 11.57
CA ASP A 51 -6.84 -21.53 10.14
C ASP A 51 -7.87 -20.56 9.54
N ASN A 52 -7.52 -19.97 8.39
CA ASN A 52 -8.28 -18.95 7.67
C ASN A 52 -8.25 -17.52 8.26
N ASP A 53 -7.44 -17.18 9.28
CA ASP A 53 -7.38 -15.80 9.79
C ASP A 53 -6.91 -14.77 8.73
N GLN A 54 -6.19 -15.24 7.71
CA GLN A 54 -5.66 -14.45 6.60
C GLN A 54 -4.77 -13.26 7.00
N PHE A 55 -3.84 -13.51 7.92
CA PHE A 55 -2.84 -12.53 8.34
C PHE A 55 -2.05 -11.97 7.14
N GLY A 56 -1.99 -10.65 7.04
CA GLY A 56 -1.38 -9.97 5.88
C GLY A 56 -2.37 -9.63 4.77
N SER A 57 -3.68 -9.71 5.02
CA SER A 57 -4.72 -9.23 4.09
C SER A 57 -4.70 -7.71 3.90
N ALA A 58 -4.27 -6.98 4.92
CA ALA A 58 -4.01 -5.54 4.89
C ALA A 58 -2.76 -5.26 5.71
N ILE A 59 -1.97 -4.26 5.29
CA ILE A 59 -0.77 -3.83 5.99
C ILE A 59 -0.69 -2.31 5.90
N ALA A 60 -0.39 -1.65 7.01
CA ALA A 60 -0.01 -0.25 7.05
C ALA A 60 1.22 -0.07 7.93
N THR A 61 2.12 0.84 7.55
CA THR A 61 3.09 1.39 8.51
C THR A 61 2.33 2.26 9.50
N ILE A 62 2.70 2.21 10.77
CA ILE A 62 2.10 3.04 11.82
C ILE A 62 3.17 3.88 12.54
N GLY A 63 4.27 4.19 11.83
CA GLY A 63 5.42 4.91 12.36
C GLY A 63 6.09 4.19 13.55
N ASP A 64 6.84 4.95 14.35
CA ASP A 64 7.53 4.49 15.57
C ASP A 64 6.64 4.77 16.78
N LEU A 65 5.76 3.82 17.13
CA LEU A 65 4.65 4.04 18.04
C LEU A 65 5.10 4.11 19.51
N GLU A 66 6.12 3.33 19.89
CA GLU A 66 6.73 3.30 21.22
C GLU A 66 7.97 4.19 21.37
N VAL A 67 8.40 4.85 20.29
CA VAL A 67 9.50 5.82 20.26
C VAL A 67 10.86 5.15 20.54
N ASP A 68 11.08 3.97 19.99
CA ASP A 68 12.36 3.25 20.04
C ASP A 68 13.25 3.48 18.81
N GLY A 69 12.68 4.10 17.77
CA GLY A 69 13.28 4.47 16.50
C GLY A 69 12.98 3.52 15.36
N VAL A 70 12.29 2.40 15.58
CA VAL A 70 11.93 1.40 14.55
C VAL A 70 10.54 1.74 14.02
N ILE A 71 10.29 1.45 12.75
CA ILE A 71 8.96 1.62 12.17
C ILE A 71 8.14 0.35 12.41
N ASP A 72 6.95 0.53 12.95
CA ASP A 72 6.00 -0.54 13.28
C ASP A 72 4.94 -0.72 12.21
N LEU A 73 4.21 -1.82 12.33
CA LEU A 73 3.17 -2.23 11.39
C LEU A 73 1.84 -2.47 12.07
N ALA A 74 0.76 -2.18 11.37
CA ALA A 74 -0.55 -2.76 11.62
C ALA A 74 -0.89 -3.77 10.51
N VAL A 75 -1.32 -4.97 10.88
CA VAL A 75 -1.60 -6.07 9.96
C VAL A 75 -3.00 -6.63 10.20
N GLY A 76 -3.81 -6.70 9.15
CA GLY A 76 -5.18 -7.21 9.18
C GLY A 76 -5.27 -8.73 9.15
N THR A 77 -6.21 -9.26 9.93
CA THR A 77 -6.70 -10.65 9.93
C THR A 77 -8.23 -10.63 9.86
N PRO A 78 -8.82 -10.33 8.69
CA PRO A 78 -10.25 -10.02 8.57
C PRO A 78 -11.18 -11.18 8.91
N LEU A 79 -10.68 -12.42 8.90
CA LEU A 79 -11.47 -13.62 9.19
C LEU A 79 -11.15 -14.21 10.58
N ASP A 80 -10.51 -13.42 11.44
CA ASP A 80 -10.28 -13.83 12.83
C ASP A 80 -11.60 -13.99 13.58
N ASP A 81 -11.73 -15.12 14.28
CA ASP A 81 -12.94 -15.55 14.99
C ASP A 81 -13.03 -15.05 16.45
N ASP A 82 -12.15 -14.14 16.87
CA ASP A 82 -12.14 -13.67 18.26
C ASP A 82 -13.37 -12.82 18.60
N GLY A 83 -14.16 -13.29 19.58
CA GLY A 83 -15.43 -12.70 19.97
C GLY A 83 -16.65 -13.20 19.18
N GLY A 84 -16.45 -13.84 18.03
CA GLY A 84 -17.49 -14.45 17.19
C GLY A 84 -17.02 -14.69 15.75
N THR A 85 -17.86 -15.25 14.90
CA THR A 85 -17.43 -15.75 13.57
C THR A 85 -17.03 -14.61 12.63
N ASP A 86 -15.83 -14.69 12.05
CA ASP A 86 -15.29 -13.76 11.05
C ASP A 86 -15.47 -12.27 11.44
N ARG A 87 -15.37 -11.95 12.73
CA ARG A 87 -15.46 -10.55 13.20
C ARG A 87 -14.24 -9.76 12.76
N GLY A 88 -13.11 -10.44 12.65
CA GLY A 88 -11.84 -9.89 12.22
C GLY A 88 -11.06 -9.23 13.36
N ALA A 89 -9.78 -9.00 13.10
CA ALA A 89 -8.85 -8.38 14.02
C ALA A 89 -7.74 -7.61 13.27
N VAL A 90 -7.00 -6.81 14.03
CA VAL A 90 -5.76 -6.16 13.60
C VAL A 90 -4.66 -6.49 14.60
N TRP A 91 -3.47 -6.80 14.10
CA TRP A 91 -2.26 -6.96 14.89
C TRP A 91 -1.36 -5.75 14.73
N ILE A 92 -1.01 -5.12 15.86
CA ILE A 92 0.08 -4.14 15.93
C ILE A 92 1.38 -4.91 16.17
N LEU A 93 2.33 -4.78 15.26
CA LEU A 93 3.64 -5.39 15.33
C LEU A 93 4.70 -4.33 15.58
N PHE A 94 5.28 -4.39 16.77
CA PHE A 94 6.47 -3.64 17.12
C PHE A 94 7.68 -4.34 16.51
N MET A 95 8.38 -3.68 15.60
CA MET A 95 9.36 -4.32 14.73
C MET A 95 10.79 -4.19 15.27
N ASN A 96 11.68 -5.05 14.81
CA ASN A 96 13.13 -4.87 14.90
C ASN A 96 13.68 -4.46 13.52
N ASP A 97 14.85 -3.82 13.51
CA ASP A 97 15.58 -3.44 12.28
C ASP A 97 15.85 -4.63 11.33
N ASP A 98 15.86 -5.87 11.83
CA ASP A 98 16.06 -7.07 11.00
C ASP A 98 14.75 -7.63 10.41
N GLY A 99 13.62 -6.94 10.59
CA GLY A 99 12.30 -7.31 10.10
C GLY A 99 11.60 -8.38 10.93
N THR A 100 12.16 -8.78 12.09
CA THR A 100 11.46 -9.64 13.06
C THR A 100 10.62 -8.82 14.04
N VAL A 101 9.62 -9.45 14.65
CA VAL A 101 8.72 -8.80 15.63
C VAL A 101 9.37 -8.82 17.02
N ASP A 102 9.39 -7.70 17.74
CA ASP A 102 9.72 -7.65 19.17
C ASP A 102 8.48 -7.94 20.02
N ILE A 103 7.38 -7.20 19.78
CA ILE A 103 6.12 -7.32 20.50
C ILE A 103 4.96 -7.34 19.50
N ALA A 104 3.96 -8.18 19.76
CA ALA A 104 2.71 -8.21 19.02
C ALA A 104 1.52 -7.90 19.94
N GLN A 105 0.67 -6.95 19.55
CA GLN A 105 -0.55 -6.56 20.26
C GLN A 105 -1.78 -6.76 19.35
N LYS A 106 -2.69 -7.65 19.73
CA LYS A 106 -3.95 -7.87 19.01
C LYS A 106 -5.00 -6.84 19.40
N ILE A 107 -5.75 -6.36 18.42
CA ILE A 107 -6.94 -5.53 18.57
C ILE A 107 -8.10 -6.32 17.91
N SER A 108 -9.10 -6.68 18.71
CA SER A 108 -10.24 -7.50 18.30
C SER A 108 -11.45 -7.18 19.18
N ASP A 109 -12.58 -7.87 18.99
CA ASP A 109 -13.76 -7.73 19.85
C ASP A 109 -13.47 -8.07 21.33
N THR A 110 -12.40 -8.82 21.64
CA THR A 110 -12.06 -9.22 23.02
C THR A 110 -10.70 -8.76 23.54
N GLU A 111 -9.82 -8.22 22.69
CA GLU A 111 -8.46 -7.82 23.04
C GLU A 111 -8.13 -6.35 22.67
N GLY A 112 -6.96 -5.87 23.09
CA GLY A 112 -6.45 -4.54 22.69
C GLY A 112 -7.24 -3.34 23.21
N THR A 113 -8.04 -3.53 24.26
CA THR A 113 -8.96 -2.51 24.83
C THR A 113 -9.90 -1.88 23.81
N PHE A 114 -10.16 -2.56 22.69
CA PHE A 114 -11.17 -2.16 21.75
C PHE A 114 -12.56 -2.33 22.38
N LEU A 115 -13.36 -1.26 22.31
CA LEU A 115 -14.71 -1.19 22.88
C LEU A 115 -15.79 -0.96 21.81
N GLY A 116 -15.40 -1.03 20.53
CA GLY A 116 -16.38 -1.09 19.44
C GLY A 116 -17.16 -2.40 19.51
N LEU A 117 -18.30 -2.42 18.83
CA LEU A 117 -19.11 -3.63 18.71
C LEU A 117 -18.94 -4.16 17.29
N LEU A 118 -18.36 -5.35 17.17
CA LEU A 118 -18.30 -6.09 15.92
C LEU A 118 -19.36 -7.19 15.93
N GLU A 119 -20.13 -7.26 14.86
CA GLU A 119 -21.06 -8.34 14.56
C GLU A 119 -20.35 -9.43 13.74
N ASP A 120 -20.94 -10.64 13.75
CA ASP A 120 -20.35 -11.76 13.02
C ASP A 120 -20.30 -11.42 11.53
N SER A 121 -19.17 -11.70 10.89
CA SER A 121 -18.86 -11.40 9.50
C SER A 121 -18.57 -9.94 9.15
N ASP A 122 -18.43 -9.01 10.10
CA ASP A 122 -18.04 -7.60 9.81
C ASP A 122 -16.69 -7.47 9.10
N GLN A 123 -15.81 -8.47 9.26
CA GLN A 123 -14.47 -8.54 8.66
C GLN A 123 -13.58 -7.34 9.00
N PHE A 124 -13.60 -6.91 10.25
CA PHE A 124 -12.72 -5.86 10.76
C PHE A 124 -11.24 -6.19 10.50
N GLY A 125 -10.49 -5.23 9.95
CA GLY A 125 -9.09 -5.46 9.55
C GLY A 125 -8.93 -5.84 8.08
N SER A 126 -10.00 -5.78 7.27
CA SER A 126 -9.91 -5.98 5.81
C SER A 126 -9.09 -4.90 5.11
N ALA A 127 -9.00 -3.70 5.71
CA ALA A 127 -8.14 -2.61 5.27
C ALA A 127 -7.60 -1.87 6.50
N VAL A 128 -6.39 -1.32 6.40
CA VAL A 128 -5.77 -0.50 7.47
C VAL A 128 -5.03 0.67 6.82
N ALA A 129 -5.11 1.86 7.41
CA ALA A 129 -4.32 3.03 7.02
C ALA A 129 -3.87 3.82 8.26
N GLU A 130 -2.67 4.41 8.20
CA GLU A 130 -2.17 5.34 9.23
C GLU A 130 -2.76 6.74 9.03
N LEU A 131 -3.01 7.46 10.12
CA LEU A 131 -3.67 8.78 10.11
C LEU A 131 -2.82 9.89 10.73
N GLY A 132 -1.59 9.59 11.14
CA GLY A 132 -0.80 10.45 12.01
C GLY A 132 -1.41 10.55 13.41
N ASP A 133 -0.94 11.52 14.17
CA ASP A 133 -1.53 11.93 15.46
C ASP A 133 -2.75 12.82 15.19
N LEU A 134 -3.90 12.18 14.92
CA LEU A 134 -5.11 12.85 14.46
C LEU A 134 -5.71 13.73 15.57
N ASP A 135 -5.67 13.27 16.83
CA ASP A 135 -6.22 14.03 17.96
C ASP A 135 -5.21 14.88 18.76
N GLY A 136 -3.93 14.81 18.43
CA GLY A 136 -2.88 15.66 18.97
C GLY A 136 -2.39 15.23 20.36
N ASP A 137 -2.51 13.95 20.70
CA ASP A 137 -2.08 13.40 21.98
C ASP A 137 -0.61 12.93 22.00
N GLY A 138 0.02 12.86 20.83
CA GLY A 138 1.41 12.46 20.62
C GLY A 138 1.61 10.99 20.23
N PHE A 139 0.54 10.22 20.00
CA PHE A 139 0.59 8.86 19.46
C PHE A 139 -0.07 8.81 18.08
N LEU A 140 0.31 7.81 17.29
CA LEU A 140 -0.21 7.64 15.93
C LEU A 140 -1.54 6.89 15.97
N ASP A 141 -2.48 7.35 15.16
CA ASP A 141 -3.84 6.81 15.05
C ASP A 141 -3.99 6.07 13.71
N ILE A 142 -4.95 5.15 13.64
CA ILE A 142 -5.20 4.34 12.43
C ILE A 142 -6.69 4.32 12.05
N ALA A 143 -6.96 4.13 10.77
CA ALA A 143 -8.27 3.74 10.26
C ALA A 143 -8.27 2.24 9.95
N VAL A 144 -9.37 1.55 10.26
CA VAL A 144 -9.55 0.12 10.01
C VAL A 144 -10.91 -0.13 9.35
N GLY A 145 -10.90 -0.90 8.27
CA GLY A 145 -12.09 -1.23 7.50
C GLY A 145 -12.84 -2.46 8.02
N ALA A 146 -14.16 -2.39 7.98
CA ALA A 146 -15.10 -3.49 8.21
C ALA A 146 -16.14 -3.50 7.08
N PRO A 147 -15.76 -3.98 5.87
CA PRO A 147 -16.56 -3.79 4.65
C PRO A 147 -17.91 -4.52 4.66
N MET A 148 -18.09 -5.49 5.54
CA MET A 148 -19.32 -6.29 5.66
C MET A 148 -20.21 -5.83 6.82
N ASP A 149 -19.92 -4.67 7.41
CA ASP A 149 -20.73 -4.10 8.48
C ASP A 149 -22.11 -3.67 7.95
N ASP A 150 -23.17 -4.09 8.65
CA ASP A 150 -24.57 -3.90 8.25
C ASP A 150 -25.19 -2.55 8.74
N ASP A 151 -24.39 -1.64 9.29
CA ASP A 151 -24.89 -0.38 9.87
C ASP A 151 -25.31 0.66 8.81
N GLY A 152 -26.58 0.56 8.39
CA GLY A 152 -27.19 1.42 7.38
C GLY A 152 -28.02 0.61 6.38
N GLY A 153 -27.57 -0.61 6.10
CA GLY A 153 -28.15 -1.58 5.18
C GLY A 153 -27.20 -2.77 5.00
N THR A 154 -27.54 -3.73 4.14
CA THR A 154 -26.78 -4.99 4.07
C THR A 154 -25.42 -4.77 3.45
N ASP A 155 -24.34 -5.13 4.16
CA ASP A 155 -22.95 -4.98 3.70
C ASP A 155 -22.65 -3.56 3.16
N HIS A 156 -23.24 -2.52 3.77
CA HIS A 156 -22.91 -1.12 3.45
C HIS A 156 -21.45 -0.82 3.83
N GLY A 157 -20.95 -1.48 4.87
CA GLY A 157 -19.59 -1.38 5.36
C GLY A 157 -19.36 -0.18 6.29
N ALA A 158 -18.23 -0.23 7.00
CA ALA A 158 -17.84 0.79 7.97
C ALA A 158 -16.32 1.00 8.01
N VAL A 159 -15.94 2.15 8.54
CA VAL A 159 -14.56 2.50 8.89
C VAL A 159 -14.48 2.85 10.37
N TRP A 160 -13.52 2.27 11.06
CA TRP A 160 -13.24 2.53 12.46
C TRP A 160 -11.95 3.34 12.59
N ILE A 161 -12.03 4.53 13.15
CA ILE A 161 -10.86 5.29 13.58
C ILE A 161 -10.47 4.81 14.97
N LEU A 162 -9.24 4.33 15.12
CA LEU A 162 -8.68 3.89 16.40
C LEU A 162 -7.63 4.89 16.84
N PHE A 163 -7.88 5.49 18.01
CA PHE A 163 -6.89 6.33 18.68
C PHE A 163 -6.05 5.45 19.58
N LEU A 164 -4.75 5.31 19.29
CA LEU A 164 -3.90 4.31 19.93
C LEU A 164 -3.18 4.87 21.16
N ASN A 165 -2.71 3.96 22.02
CA ASN A 165 -1.68 4.23 23.02
C ASN A 165 -0.33 3.73 22.48
N ALA A 166 0.77 4.17 23.10
CA ALA A 166 2.14 3.72 22.80
C ALA A 166 2.35 2.19 22.82
N ASP A 167 1.49 1.45 23.54
CA ASP A 167 1.57 -0.02 23.65
C ASP A 167 0.71 -0.74 22.61
N GLY A 168 0.19 -0.03 21.62
CA GLY A 168 -0.64 -0.58 20.54
C GLY A 168 -2.08 -0.88 20.97
N THR A 169 -2.45 -0.60 22.22
CA THR A 169 -3.84 -0.74 22.68
C THR A 169 -4.69 0.46 22.30
N VAL A 170 -6.00 0.27 22.18
CA VAL A 170 -6.95 1.30 21.77
C VAL A 170 -7.35 2.18 22.97
N ARG A 171 -7.14 3.49 22.85
CA ARG A 171 -7.57 4.50 23.82
C ARG A 171 -9.02 4.92 23.61
N PHE A 172 -9.40 5.16 22.36
CA PHE A 172 -10.75 5.59 21.96
C PHE A 172 -11.03 5.15 20.52
N THR A 173 -12.32 5.03 20.17
CA THR A 173 -12.74 4.64 18.82
C THR A 173 -13.84 5.57 18.29
N GLN A 174 -13.85 5.77 16.98
CA GLN A 174 -14.94 6.44 16.26
C GLN A 174 -15.33 5.59 15.05
N LYS A 175 -16.59 5.14 15.00
CA LYS A 175 -17.16 4.45 13.83
C LYS A 175 -17.66 5.48 12.80
N ILE A 176 -17.40 5.21 11.53
CA ILE A 176 -17.93 5.94 10.38
C ILE A 176 -18.69 4.90 9.54
N SER A 177 -19.99 5.12 9.39
CA SER A 177 -20.93 4.28 8.62
C SER A 177 -22.01 5.19 8.05
N GLU A 178 -22.98 4.66 7.29
CA GLU A 178 -24.11 5.48 6.86
C GLU A 178 -24.93 6.04 8.05
N ALA A 179 -24.96 5.32 9.18
CA ALA A 179 -25.74 5.70 10.35
C ALA A 179 -24.98 6.58 11.37
N GLU A 180 -23.65 6.57 11.37
CA GLU A 180 -22.81 7.18 12.41
C GLU A 180 -21.57 7.92 11.87
N GLY A 181 -20.84 8.63 12.74
CA GLY A 181 -19.57 9.25 12.39
C GLY A 181 -19.62 10.48 11.48
N GLY A 182 -20.81 10.89 11.02
CA GLY A 182 -21.00 12.11 10.22
C GLY A 182 -20.85 11.91 8.72
N PHE A 183 -20.70 10.66 8.24
CA PHE A 183 -20.76 10.36 6.82
C PHE A 183 -22.13 10.74 6.25
N THR A 184 -22.14 11.38 5.08
CA THR A 184 -23.37 11.84 4.42
C THR A 184 -23.52 11.32 3.00
N GLY A 185 -22.65 10.39 2.58
CA GLY A 185 -22.83 9.66 1.33
C GLY A 185 -24.06 8.76 1.40
N ILE A 186 -24.48 8.26 0.25
CA ILE A 186 -25.55 7.28 0.15
C ILE A 186 -24.88 5.99 -0.30
N LEU A 187 -25.12 4.91 0.44
CA LEU A 187 -24.66 3.57 0.12
C LEU A 187 -25.87 2.71 -0.25
N GLU A 188 -25.66 1.75 -1.14
CA GLU A 188 -26.59 0.68 -1.48
C GLU A 188 -26.11 -0.66 -0.90
N ASP A 189 -27.01 -1.65 -0.87
CA ASP A 189 -26.69 -2.97 -0.33
C ASP A 189 -25.48 -3.55 -1.09
N ASN A 190 -24.49 -4.04 -0.37
CA ASN A 190 -23.22 -4.60 -0.85
C ASN A 190 -22.17 -3.61 -1.35
N ASP A 191 -22.33 -2.29 -1.20
CA ASP A 191 -21.29 -1.32 -1.63
C ASP A 191 -19.92 -1.57 -0.97
N GLN A 192 -19.91 -2.16 0.22
CA GLN A 192 -18.70 -2.58 0.96
C GLN A 192 -17.71 -1.43 1.21
N MET A 193 -18.24 -0.30 1.70
CA MET A 193 -17.40 0.83 2.13
C MET A 193 -16.41 0.37 3.20
N GLY A 194 -15.14 0.75 3.05
CA GLY A 194 -14.07 0.33 3.98
C GLY A 194 -13.33 -0.92 3.51
N GLY A 195 -13.61 -1.42 2.30
CA GLY A 195 -12.84 -2.52 1.69
C GLY A 195 -11.40 -2.15 1.32
N ALA A 196 -11.11 -0.86 1.18
CA ALA A 196 -9.77 -0.31 1.01
C ALA A 196 -9.68 1.04 1.72
N LEU A 197 -8.50 1.39 2.24
CA LEU A 197 -8.25 2.63 2.96
C LEU A 197 -6.88 3.21 2.58
N ALA A 198 -6.82 4.53 2.41
CA ALA A 198 -5.57 5.25 2.28
C ALA A 198 -5.65 6.61 2.95
N ASN A 199 -4.57 7.01 3.63
CA ASN A 199 -4.32 8.40 3.96
C ASN A 199 -3.80 9.10 2.70
N ILE A 200 -4.46 10.20 2.34
CA ILE A 200 -4.16 10.96 1.13
C ILE A 200 -3.63 12.37 1.45
N GLY A 201 -3.15 12.55 2.69
CA GLY A 201 -2.64 13.82 3.17
C GLY A 201 -3.72 14.86 3.47
N ASP A 202 -3.29 16.07 3.82
CA ASP A 202 -4.16 17.23 4.03
C ASP A 202 -4.47 17.88 2.67
N LEU A 203 -5.40 17.24 1.94
CA LEU A 203 -5.79 17.65 0.60
C LEU A 203 -6.33 19.06 0.62
N ASN A 204 -7.13 19.43 1.63
CA ASN A 204 -7.80 20.73 1.70
C ASN A 204 -7.03 21.88 2.40
N ASN A 205 -5.82 21.58 2.92
CA ASN A 205 -4.96 22.50 3.67
C ASN A 205 -5.57 23.05 4.98
N ASP A 206 -6.36 22.26 5.70
CA ASP A 206 -6.92 22.64 7.01
C ASP A 206 -6.11 22.13 8.23
N GLY A 207 -5.06 21.34 7.96
CA GLY A 207 -4.16 20.74 8.94
C GLY A 207 -4.67 19.44 9.55
N ILE A 208 -5.59 18.74 8.88
CA ILE A 208 -6.09 17.41 9.22
C ILE A 208 -5.97 16.55 7.95
N PRO A 209 -5.44 15.31 8.05
CA PRO A 209 -5.40 14.45 6.88
C PRO A 209 -6.80 13.96 6.47
N GLU A 210 -7.01 13.91 5.16
CA GLU A 210 -8.12 13.23 4.52
C GLU A 210 -7.83 11.73 4.36
N ILE A 211 -8.90 10.93 4.25
CA ILE A 211 -8.79 9.52 3.87
C ILE A 211 -9.62 9.23 2.63
N ALA A 212 -9.10 8.35 1.78
CA ALA A 212 -9.85 7.73 0.70
C ALA A 212 -10.31 6.33 1.13
N VAL A 213 -11.57 6.01 0.83
CA VAL A 213 -12.25 4.79 1.27
C VAL A 213 -12.87 4.08 0.07
N GLY A 214 -12.52 2.81 -0.14
CA GLY A 214 -13.04 2.01 -1.24
C GLY A 214 -14.43 1.45 -0.95
N ALA A 215 -15.29 1.49 -1.97
CA ALA A 215 -16.58 0.82 -2.05
C ALA A 215 -16.62 0.03 -3.37
N ARG A 216 -15.86 -1.08 -3.41
CA ARG A 216 -15.49 -1.73 -4.68
C ARG A 216 -16.65 -2.39 -5.42
N LEU A 217 -17.81 -2.56 -4.79
CA LEU A 217 -19.02 -3.12 -5.38
C LEU A 217 -20.12 -2.07 -5.59
N ASP A 218 -19.78 -0.79 -5.45
CA ASP A 218 -20.71 0.31 -5.73
C ASP A 218 -21.22 0.23 -7.18
N ASP A 219 -22.54 0.31 -7.33
CA ASP A 219 -23.26 0.14 -8.59
C ASP A 219 -23.41 1.44 -9.41
N ASP A 220 -22.74 2.54 -9.02
CA ASP A 220 -22.86 3.81 -9.72
C ASP A 220 -22.29 3.75 -11.15
N GLY A 221 -23.14 4.10 -12.12
CA GLY A 221 -22.85 3.96 -13.55
C GLY A 221 -23.14 2.56 -14.13
N GLY A 222 -23.09 1.50 -13.33
CA GLY A 222 -23.37 0.11 -13.72
C GLY A 222 -22.98 -0.93 -12.66
N GLY A 223 -23.20 -2.22 -12.95
CA GLY A 223 -23.09 -3.28 -11.95
C GLY A 223 -21.66 -3.51 -11.46
N ASP A 224 -21.43 -3.42 -10.16
CA ASP A 224 -20.14 -3.63 -9.48
C ASP A 224 -18.97 -2.87 -10.15
N ARG A 225 -19.20 -1.65 -10.63
CA ARG A 225 -18.13 -0.82 -11.21
C ARG A 225 -17.16 -0.32 -10.14
N GLY A 226 -17.68 -0.11 -8.94
CA GLY A 226 -16.96 0.36 -7.79
C GLY A 226 -16.80 1.88 -7.75
N ALA A 227 -16.50 2.38 -6.55
CA ALA A 227 -16.27 3.78 -6.27
C ALA A 227 -15.25 3.95 -5.15
N ILE A 228 -14.73 5.18 -5.02
CA ILE A 228 -14.04 5.62 -3.81
C ILE A 228 -14.72 6.85 -3.21
N TRP A 229 -14.60 7.00 -1.90
CA TRP A 229 -15.08 8.16 -1.14
C TRP A 229 -13.90 8.87 -0.49
N ILE A 230 -13.75 10.16 -0.76
CA ILE A 230 -12.84 11.04 -0.03
C ILE A 230 -13.59 11.58 1.20
N LEU A 231 -13.05 11.30 2.39
CA LEU A 231 -13.62 11.74 3.66
C LEU A 231 -12.75 12.84 4.26
N PHE A 232 -13.34 14.02 4.39
CA PHE A 232 -12.73 15.17 5.07
C PHE A 232 -12.93 15.01 6.57
N LEU A 233 -11.88 14.63 7.28
CA LEU A 233 -11.96 14.24 8.68
C LEU A 233 -11.97 15.45 9.63
N THR A 234 -12.17 15.14 10.89
CA THR A 234 -11.98 16.05 12.02
C THR A 234 -11.02 15.39 12.99
N ARG A 235 -10.43 16.16 13.91
CA ARG A 235 -9.55 15.61 14.96
C ARG A 235 -10.22 14.57 15.88
N SER A 236 -11.55 14.47 15.88
CA SER A 236 -12.28 13.43 16.62
C SER A 236 -12.55 12.17 15.78
N GLY A 237 -12.03 12.08 14.56
CA GLY A 237 -12.29 10.97 13.65
C GLY A 237 -13.68 10.99 13.00
N THR A 238 -14.48 12.05 13.21
CA THR A 238 -15.76 12.22 12.51
C THR A 238 -15.58 12.91 11.16
N VAL A 239 -16.52 12.72 10.25
CA VAL A 239 -16.50 13.27 8.89
C VAL A 239 -17.18 14.64 8.84
N LEU A 240 -16.52 15.62 8.23
CA LEU A 240 -17.02 16.97 7.98
C LEU A 240 -17.64 17.12 6.58
N GLY A 241 -17.14 16.37 5.60
CA GLY A 241 -17.59 16.35 4.23
C GLY A 241 -17.17 15.09 3.50
N VAL A 242 -17.85 14.78 2.40
CA VAL A 242 -17.57 13.62 1.55
C VAL A 242 -17.53 14.04 0.08
N GLN A 243 -16.68 13.39 -0.71
CA GLN A 243 -16.69 13.46 -2.16
C GLN A 243 -16.62 12.05 -2.74
N LYS A 244 -17.56 11.68 -3.62
CA LYS A 244 -17.53 10.40 -4.34
C LYS A 244 -16.72 10.54 -5.62
N ILE A 245 -15.95 9.53 -5.97
CA ILE A 245 -15.33 9.38 -7.28
C ILE A 245 -15.77 8.02 -7.82
N SER A 246 -16.45 8.03 -8.96
CA SER A 246 -17.05 6.87 -9.60
C SER A 246 -17.16 7.10 -11.11
N ASP A 247 -17.74 6.16 -11.85
CA ASP A 247 -18.02 6.33 -13.28
C ASP A 247 -18.93 7.53 -13.60
N THR A 248 -19.66 8.08 -12.62
CA THR A 248 -20.61 9.19 -12.85
C THR A 248 -20.46 10.42 -11.94
N ASP A 249 -19.50 10.42 -11.01
CA ASP A 249 -19.28 11.49 -10.05
C ASP A 249 -17.78 11.80 -9.81
N GLY A 250 -17.51 12.96 -9.21
CA GLY A 250 -16.16 13.36 -8.81
C GLY A 250 -15.29 13.88 -9.95
N ASP A 251 -15.89 14.35 -11.05
CA ASP A 251 -15.21 14.80 -12.27
C ASP A 251 -14.26 13.75 -12.89
N PHE A 252 -14.49 12.47 -12.58
CA PHE A 252 -13.79 11.37 -13.21
C PHE A 252 -14.38 11.09 -14.61
N GLU A 253 -13.55 11.21 -15.64
CA GLU A 253 -13.95 11.03 -17.05
C GLU A 253 -13.44 9.69 -17.63
N GLY A 254 -12.76 8.89 -16.82
CA GLY A 254 -12.40 7.51 -17.15
C GLY A 254 -13.64 6.65 -17.35
N THR A 255 -13.50 5.56 -18.11
CA THR A 255 -14.60 4.61 -18.31
C THR A 255 -14.38 3.39 -17.45
N LEU A 256 -15.32 3.11 -16.55
CA LEU A 256 -15.41 1.84 -15.82
C LEU A 256 -16.46 0.95 -16.46
N LEU A 257 -16.17 -0.35 -16.57
CA LEU A 257 -17.06 -1.38 -17.03
C LEU A 257 -17.60 -2.18 -15.84
N ASP A 258 -18.75 -2.82 -16.06
CA ASP A 258 -19.38 -3.66 -15.03
C ASP A 258 -18.41 -4.75 -14.57
N GLY A 259 -18.14 -4.81 -13.26
CA GLY A 259 -17.19 -5.75 -12.67
C GLY A 259 -15.72 -5.30 -12.68
N ASP A 260 -15.40 -4.03 -12.98
CA ASP A 260 -14.02 -3.53 -12.89
C ASP A 260 -13.53 -3.44 -11.42
N TYR A 261 -14.46 -3.33 -10.46
CA TYR A 261 -14.19 -3.23 -9.03
C TYR A 261 -13.25 -2.07 -8.66
N PHE A 262 -13.45 -0.90 -9.25
CA PHE A 262 -12.69 0.31 -8.93
C PHE A 262 -12.80 0.63 -7.43
N GLY A 263 -11.67 0.93 -6.78
CA GLY A 263 -11.61 1.11 -5.33
C GLY A 263 -11.28 -0.19 -4.58
N SER A 264 -10.82 -1.24 -5.27
CA SER A 264 -10.35 -2.47 -4.63
C SER A 264 -9.08 -2.29 -3.80
N SER A 265 -8.27 -1.29 -4.13
CA SER A 265 -7.11 -0.85 -3.37
C SER A 265 -6.91 0.65 -3.61
N ILE A 266 -6.30 1.36 -2.67
CA ILE A 266 -6.08 2.81 -2.77
C ILE A 266 -4.74 3.15 -2.14
N ALA A 267 -4.03 4.14 -2.69
CA ALA A 267 -2.86 4.74 -2.08
C ALA A 267 -2.83 6.26 -2.31
N GLY A 268 -2.44 7.03 -1.29
CA GLY A 268 -1.85 8.35 -1.52
C GLY A 268 -0.45 8.17 -2.12
N ILE A 269 -0.17 8.85 -3.23
CA ILE A 269 1.08 8.67 -3.98
C ILE A 269 1.94 9.94 -4.02
N GLY A 270 1.62 10.92 -3.18
CA GLY A 270 2.29 12.21 -3.20
C GLY A 270 1.79 13.11 -4.32
N ASP A 271 2.35 14.32 -4.42
CA ASP A 271 2.21 15.22 -5.57
C ASP A 271 3.02 14.69 -6.77
N LEU A 272 2.39 13.89 -7.63
CA LEU A 272 3.05 13.21 -8.74
C LEU A 272 3.34 14.17 -9.90
N ASP A 273 2.42 15.12 -10.16
CA ASP A 273 2.55 16.07 -11.28
C ASP A 273 3.13 17.44 -10.90
N LEU A 274 3.57 17.58 -9.65
CA LEU A 274 4.30 18.72 -9.09
C LEU A 274 3.47 20.01 -9.10
N ASP A 275 2.15 19.91 -8.92
CA ASP A 275 1.23 21.04 -8.84
C ASP A 275 0.97 21.52 -7.40
N GLY A 276 1.45 20.78 -6.40
CA GLY A 276 1.32 21.03 -4.97
C GLY A 276 0.08 20.41 -4.32
N ILE A 277 -0.61 19.51 -4.99
CA ILE A 277 -1.77 18.76 -4.49
C ILE A 277 -1.39 17.28 -4.42
N GLU A 278 -1.83 16.58 -3.37
CA GLU A 278 -1.60 15.15 -3.21
C GLU A 278 -2.45 14.34 -4.21
N ASP A 279 -1.82 13.39 -4.91
CA ASP A 279 -2.48 12.53 -5.90
C ASP A 279 -2.75 11.12 -5.34
N VAL A 280 -3.63 10.39 -6.02
CA VAL A 280 -4.13 9.09 -5.55
C VAL A 280 -3.98 8.02 -6.64
N ALA A 281 -3.62 6.80 -6.26
CA ALA A 281 -3.72 5.62 -7.11
C ALA A 281 -4.84 4.69 -6.63
N VAL A 282 -5.60 4.11 -7.56
CA VAL A 282 -6.77 3.27 -7.27
C VAL A 282 -6.74 1.98 -8.10
N GLY A 283 -6.85 0.83 -7.45
CA GLY A 283 -6.98 -0.46 -8.11
C GLY A 283 -8.36 -0.71 -8.69
N ALA A 284 -8.40 -1.37 -9.85
CA ALA A 284 -9.58 -1.93 -10.49
C ALA A 284 -9.25 -3.36 -10.92
N ILE A 285 -9.32 -4.29 -9.97
CA ILE A 285 -8.81 -5.67 -10.14
C ILE A 285 -9.52 -6.49 -11.20
N GLY A 286 -10.76 -6.13 -11.56
CA GLY A 286 -11.56 -6.81 -12.58
C GLY A 286 -11.41 -6.22 -13.99
N ASP A 287 -10.56 -5.20 -14.17
CA ASP A 287 -10.40 -4.56 -15.48
C ASP A 287 -9.89 -5.57 -16.53
N ASP A 288 -10.60 -5.59 -17.67
CA ASP A 288 -10.43 -6.54 -18.77
C ASP A 288 -9.43 -6.06 -19.86
N ASP A 289 -8.67 -5.00 -19.61
CA ASP A 289 -7.73 -4.45 -20.59
C ASP A 289 -6.67 -5.49 -21.01
N GLY A 290 -6.74 -5.89 -22.28
CA GLY A 290 -5.81 -6.85 -22.88
C GLY A 290 -6.20 -8.31 -22.65
N GLY A 291 -7.12 -8.62 -21.73
CA GLY A 291 -7.63 -9.96 -21.44
C GLY A 291 -8.42 -10.01 -20.14
N THR A 292 -9.01 -11.16 -19.83
CA THR A 292 -9.98 -11.30 -18.72
C THR A 292 -9.37 -11.06 -17.36
N ASP A 293 -9.98 -10.17 -16.56
CA ASP A 293 -9.63 -9.87 -15.16
C ASP A 293 -8.12 -9.68 -14.96
N ARG A 294 -7.46 -8.95 -15.88
CA ARG A 294 -6.01 -8.68 -15.75
C ARG A 294 -5.75 -7.63 -14.70
N GLY A 295 -6.73 -6.77 -14.45
CA GLY A 295 -6.66 -5.68 -13.51
C GLY A 295 -5.97 -4.44 -14.09
N ALA A 296 -6.23 -3.32 -13.45
CA ALA A 296 -5.64 -2.02 -13.74
C ALA A 296 -5.38 -1.22 -12.46
N VAL A 297 -4.52 -0.21 -12.59
CA VAL A 297 -4.37 0.86 -11.60
C VAL A 297 -4.68 2.18 -12.28
N TRP A 298 -5.53 3.00 -11.68
CA TRP A 298 -5.83 4.36 -12.11
C TRP A 298 -5.03 5.34 -11.28
N ILE A 299 -4.28 6.21 -11.94
CA ILE A 299 -3.65 7.38 -11.32
C ILE A 299 -4.63 8.54 -11.46
N LEU A 300 -4.99 9.14 -10.34
CA LEU A 300 -5.91 10.28 -10.24
C LEU A 300 -5.11 11.49 -9.74
N LEU A 301 -4.95 12.46 -10.63
CA LEU A 301 -4.40 13.75 -10.27
C LEU A 301 -5.52 14.59 -9.68
N MET A 302 -5.38 15.05 -8.44
CA MET A 302 -6.52 15.50 -7.64
C MET A 302 -6.72 17.02 -7.66
N ASN A 303 -7.91 17.46 -7.26
CA ASN A 303 -8.20 18.83 -6.84
C ASN A 303 -8.31 18.89 -5.31
N ILE A 304 -8.09 20.08 -4.75
CA ILE A 304 -8.20 20.40 -3.31
C ILE A 304 -9.58 20.05 -2.69
N ASP A 305 -10.62 19.92 -3.51
CA ASP A 305 -11.98 19.59 -3.09
C ASP A 305 -12.31 18.08 -3.16
N GLY A 306 -11.31 17.24 -3.48
CA GLY A 306 -11.47 15.80 -3.58
C GLY A 306 -11.99 15.31 -4.93
N THR A 307 -12.20 16.19 -5.91
CA THR A 307 -12.54 15.79 -7.29
C THR A 307 -11.28 15.45 -8.11
N VAL A 308 -11.46 14.76 -9.24
CA VAL A 308 -10.39 14.41 -10.17
C VAL A 308 -10.14 15.56 -11.14
N ARG A 309 -8.88 15.94 -11.31
CA ARG A 309 -8.43 16.92 -12.31
C ARG A 309 -8.03 16.24 -13.62
N LEU A 310 -7.34 15.11 -13.52
CA LEU A 310 -6.92 14.28 -14.65
C LEU A 310 -6.71 12.83 -14.20
N GLU A 311 -7.02 11.89 -15.07
CA GLU A 311 -6.84 10.47 -14.84
C GLU A 311 -5.92 9.79 -15.87
N GLN A 312 -5.15 8.80 -15.43
CA GLN A 312 -4.33 7.95 -16.28
C GLN A 312 -4.47 6.48 -15.87
N LYS A 313 -4.89 5.62 -16.81
CA LYS A 313 -4.99 4.17 -16.58
C LYS A 313 -3.67 3.46 -16.87
N LEU A 314 -3.22 2.63 -15.93
CA LEU A 314 -2.13 1.68 -16.07
C LEU A 314 -2.73 0.28 -16.21
N SER A 315 -2.54 -0.35 -17.36
CA SER A 315 -3.10 -1.68 -17.65
C SER A 315 -2.21 -2.43 -18.64
N ALA A 316 -2.57 -3.66 -19.02
CA ALA A 316 -1.79 -4.41 -20.02
C ALA A 316 -1.71 -3.73 -21.41
N VAL A 317 -2.51 -2.70 -21.69
CA VAL A 317 -2.53 -1.98 -22.97
C VAL A 317 -2.48 -0.45 -22.86
N ASN A 318 -2.44 0.11 -21.65
CA ASN A 318 -2.42 1.56 -21.38
C ASN A 318 -1.34 1.94 -20.35
N GLY A 319 -0.97 3.21 -20.29
CA GLY A 319 -0.05 3.73 -19.26
C GLY A 319 1.42 3.32 -19.41
N ASN A 320 1.81 2.82 -20.59
CA ASN A 320 3.16 2.34 -20.90
C ASN A 320 3.64 1.16 -20.02
N PHE A 321 2.73 0.39 -19.44
CA PHE A 321 3.08 -0.84 -18.74
C PHE A 321 3.48 -1.95 -19.73
N ASN A 322 4.65 -2.56 -19.56
CA ASN A 322 5.17 -3.63 -20.43
C ASN A 322 5.40 -4.96 -19.68
N GLY A 323 4.96 -5.07 -18.42
CA GLY A 323 5.18 -6.22 -17.54
C GLY A 323 4.48 -7.52 -17.95
N GLY A 324 3.59 -7.49 -18.95
CA GLY A 324 3.03 -8.69 -19.56
C GLY A 324 2.07 -9.48 -18.65
N LEU A 325 1.00 -8.82 -18.19
CA LEU A 325 -0.08 -9.47 -17.42
C LEU A 325 -0.77 -10.57 -18.23
N THR A 326 -1.11 -11.66 -17.55
CA THR A 326 -1.98 -12.74 -18.03
C THR A 326 -3.35 -12.67 -17.37
N ASP A 327 -4.34 -13.33 -17.99
CA ASP A 327 -5.72 -13.34 -17.50
C ASP A 327 -5.80 -13.79 -16.04
N GLY A 328 -6.56 -13.05 -15.22
CA GLY A 328 -6.75 -13.32 -13.80
C GLY A 328 -5.62 -12.85 -12.89
N ASN A 329 -4.62 -12.09 -13.35
CA ASN A 329 -3.52 -11.65 -12.48
C ASN A 329 -3.92 -10.62 -11.41
N HIS A 330 -5.05 -9.93 -11.58
CA HIS A 330 -5.53 -8.89 -10.66
C HIS A 330 -4.47 -7.80 -10.36
N PHE A 331 -3.82 -7.28 -11.40
CA PHE A 331 -2.94 -6.13 -11.24
C PHE A 331 -3.70 -4.94 -10.61
N GLY A 332 -3.14 -4.35 -9.56
CA GLY A 332 -3.84 -3.39 -8.72
C GLY A 332 -4.55 -4.01 -7.50
N SER A 333 -4.28 -5.28 -7.16
CA SER A 333 -4.81 -5.93 -5.95
C SER A 333 -4.41 -5.21 -4.66
N SER A 334 -3.27 -4.54 -4.68
CA SER A 334 -2.80 -3.60 -3.67
C SER A 334 -1.99 -2.51 -4.36
N VAL A 335 -1.92 -1.31 -3.79
CA VAL A 335 -1.07 -0.21 -4.29
C VAL A 335 -0.49 0.55 -3.11
N VAL A 336 0.74 1.05 -3.22
CA VAL A 336 1.34 1.99 -2.25
C VAL A 336 2.29 2.97 -2.94
N GLY A 337 2.36 4.21 -2.44
CA GLY A 337 3.38 5.18 -2.85
C GLY A 337 4.73 4.94 -2.17
N LEU A 338 5.82 5.03 -2.92
CA LEU A 338 7.19 4.92 -2.43
C LEU A 338 7.88 6.27 -2.24
N GLY A 339 7.29 7.34 -2.75
CA GLY A 339 8.02 8.59 -2.98
C GLY A 339 9.07 8.42 -4.09
N ASP A 340 10.01 9.33 -4.20
CA ASP A 340 11.09 9.30 -5.21
C ASP A 340 12.13 8.21 -4.90
N PHE A 341 11.79 6.97 -5.23
CA PHE A 341 12.59 5.79 -4.89
C PHE A 341 13.87 5.71 -5.71
N ASN A 342 13.83 6.14 -6.98
CA ASN A 342 14.99 6.09 -7.87
C ASN A 342 15.84 7.38 -7.89
N GLY A 343 15.38 8.46 -7.24
CA GLY A 343 16.07 9.74 -7.15
C GLY A 343 15.96 10.64 -8.39
N ASP A 344 14.95 10.43 -9.24
CA ASP A 344 14.68 11.24 -10.44
C ASP A 344 13.78 12.46 -10.17
N GLY A 345 13.22 12.54 -8.96
CA GLY A 345 12.39 13.64 -8.47
C GLY A 345 10.89 13.42 -8.66
N ILE A 346 10.47 12.24 -9.14
CA ILE A 346 9.06 11.85 -9.32
C ILE A 346 8.72 10.73 -8.35
N ASN A 347 7.51 10.74 -7.80
CA ASN A 347 7.10 9.68 -6.89
C ASN A 347 6.83 8.36 -7.63
N ASP A 348 7.37 7.28 -7.11
CA ASP A 348 7.22 5.93 -7.61
C ASP A 348 6.16 5.16 -6.81
N ILE A 349 5.65 4.06 -7.36
CA ILE A 349 4.62 3.24 -6.71
C ILE A 349 4.94 1.74 -6.78
N VAL A 350 4.29 0.95 -5.92
CA VAL A 350 4.22 -0.51 -6.04
C VAL A 350 2.77 -0.92 -6.27
N ALA A 351 2.55 -1.88 -7.18
CA ALA A 351 1.25 -2.49 -7.41
C ALA A 351 1.32 -4.02 -7.28
N GLY A 352 0.39 -4.61 -6.53
CA GLY A 352 0.22 -6.05 -6.40
C GLY A 352 -0.49 -6.68 -7.59
N ALA A 353 -0.18 -7.94 -7.83
CA ALA A 353 -0.91 -8.86 -8.70
C ALA A 353 -1.01 -10.20 -7.95
N ASP A 354 -1.93 -10.28 -6.99
CA ASP A 354 -1.98 -11.35 -5.99
C ASP A 354 -2.32 -12.73 -6.58
N LEU A 355 -2.83 -12.77 -7.81
CA LEU A 355 -3.11 -13.97 -8.59
C LEU A 355 -2.14 -14.19 -9.75
N ASP A 356 -0.95 -13.59 -9.69
CA ASP A 356 0.10 -13.85 -10.68
C ASP A 356 0.62 -15.30 -10.58
N ASP A 357 0.70 -15.97 -11.74
CA ASP A 357 1.09 -17.37 -11.88
C ASP A 357 2.62 -17.59 -12.01
N ASP A 358 3.43 -16.56 -11.82
CA ASP A 358 4.87 -16.66 -12.03
C ASP A 358 5.54 -17.57 -10.99
N GLY A 359 5.99 -18.71 -11.50
CA GLY A 359 6.65 -19.79 -10.76
C GLY A 359 5.70 -20.83 -10.16
N GLY A 360 4.39 -20.63 -10.21
CA GLY A 360 3.35 -21.59 -9.79
C GLY A 360 1.96 -20.96 -9.75
N ILE A 361 0.93 -21.75 -9.43
CA ILE A 361 -0.47 -21.29 -9.50
C ILE A 361 -0.75 -20.26 -8.41
N ASP A 362 -1.26 -19.08 -8.78
CA ASP A 362 -1.71 -18.02 -7.86
C ASP A 362 -0.70 -17.71 -6.73
N ARG A 363 0.60 -17.72 -7.05
CA ARG A 363 1.63 -17.39 -6.05
C ARG A 363 1.68 -15.91 -5.75
N GLY A 364 1.31 -15.10 -6.74
CA GLY A 364 1.29 -13.66 -6.67
C GLY A 364 2.64 -13.00 -6.96
N ALA A 365 2.58 -11.71 -7.23
CA ALA A 365 3.73 -10.85 -7.51
C ALA A 365 3.45 -9.40 -7.07
N VAL A 366 4.51 -8.61 -6.98
CA VAL A 366 4.41 -7.15 -6.92
C VAL A 366 5.25 -6.51 -8.02
N TRP A 367 4.84 -5.32 -8.44
CA TRP A 367 5.48 -4.53 -9.50
C TRP A 367 5.91 -3.19 -8.93
N LEU A 368 7.22 -2.94 -8.93
CA LEU A 368 7.76 -1.59 -8.73
C LEU A 368 7.61 -0.83 -10.04
N LEU A 369 6.95 0.32 -9.99
CA LEU A 369 6.63 1.15 -11.14
C LEU A 369 7.28 2.51 -10.96
N PHE A 370 8.24 2.81 -11.83
CA PHE A 370 8.90 4.11 -11.89
C PHE A 370 8.06 5.03 -12.76
N MET A 371 7.56 6.12 -12.18
CA MET A 371 6.48 6.91 -12.77
C MET A 371 6.99 8.14 -13.54
N GLU A 372 6.11 8.72 -14.34
CA GLU A 372 6.28 10.04 -14.98
C GLU A 372 5.22 11.00 -14.42
N THR A 373 5.49 12.32 -14.51
CA THR A 373 4.53 13.37 -14.07
C THR A 373 3.17 13.35 -14.76
N ASP A 374 3.03 12.62 -15.88
CA ASP A 374 1.74 12.48 -16.58
C ASP A 374 0.97 11.22 -16.13
N GLY A 375 1.44 10.54 -15.09
CA GLY A 375 0.85 9.32 -14.56
C GLY A 375 1.20 8.06 -15.35
N THR A 376 2.01 8.13 -16.41
CA THR A 376 2.47 6.94 -17.14
C THR A 376 3.72 6.32 -16.50
N ILE A 377 4.05 5.09 -16.90
CA ILE A 377 5.22 4.37 -16.37
C ILE A 377 6.44 4.64 -17.26
N ASN A 378 7.55 5.05 -16.66
CA ASN A 378 8.86 5.14 -17.30
C ASN A 378 9.52 3.76 -17.43
N SER A 379 9.56 3.01 -16.32
CA SER A 379 10.07 1.64 -16.28
C SER A 379 9.51 0.84 -15.10
N GLU A 380 9.63 -0.48 -15.15
CA GLU A 380 9.08 -1.36 -14.13
C GLU A 380 10.04 -2.48 -13.72
N THR A 381 9.82 -3.03 -12.52
CA THR A 381 10.48 -4.24 -12.04
C THR A 381 9.48 -5.17 -11.38
N LYS A 382 9.41 -6.41 -11.85
CA LYS A 382 8.63 -7.48 -11.20
C LYS A 382 9.43 -8.09 -10.04
N ILE A 383 8.75 -8.32 -8.93
CA ILE A 383 9.22 -9.12 -7.81
C ILE A 383 8.24 -10.28 -7.63
N SER A 384 8.75 -11.50 -7.78
CA SER A 384 7.96 -12.74 -7.75
C SER A 384 8.81 -13.90 -7.28
N SER A 385 8.26 -15.12 -7.29
CA SER A 385 9.03 -16.33 -7.00
C SER A 385 10.18 -16.62 -8.00
N THR A 386 10.20 -15.97 -9.17
CA THR A 386 11.22 -16.20 -10.21
C THR A 386 12.00 -14.94 -10.65
N THR A 387 11.58 -13.75 -10.21
CA THR A 387 12.15 -12.46 -10.64
C THR A 387 12.35 -11.48 -9.47
N GLY A 388 13.06 -10.37 -9.70
CA GLY A 388 13.25 -9.31 -8.70
C GLY A 388 14.23 -9.64 -7.57
N ASN A 389 15.02 -10.71 -7.70
CA ASN A 389 15.95 -11.24 -6.68
C ASN A 389 15.29 -11.67 -5.36
N PHE A 390 13.96 -11.80 -5.33
CA PHE A 390 13.28 -12.41 -4.19
C PHE A 390 13.58 -13.91 -4.13
N THR A 391 13.86 -14.42 -2.93
CA THR A 391 14.22 -15.82 -2.70
C THR A 391 13.36 -16.51 -1.66
N GLY A 392 12.34 -15.83 -1.14
CA GLY A 392 11.39 -16.42 -0.20
C GLY A 392 10.60 -17.56 -0.87
N PRO A 393 10.41 -18.70 -0.19
CA PRO A 393 9.59 -19.79 -0.72
C PRO A 393 8.11 -19.37 -0.75
N LEU A 394 7.56 -19.14 -1.94
CA LEU A 394 6.11 -19.04 -2.15
C LEU A 394 5.58 -20.39 -2.66
N THR A 395 4.47 -20.85 -2.08
CA THR A 395 3.72 -22.02 -2.53
C THR A 395 2.51 -21.62 -3.37
N ASP A 396 1.94 -22.58 -4.11
CA ASP A 396 0.74 -22.30 -4.91
C ASP A 396 -0.40 -21.80 -4.00
N GLY A 397 -1.09 -20.75 -4.41
CA GLY A 397 -2.19 -20.14 -3.67
C GLY A 397 -1.79 -19.11 -2.60
N THR A 398 -0.50 -18.84 -2.37
CA THR A 398 -0.01 -17.95 -1.28
C THR A 398 -0.53 -16.51 -1.36
N ARG A 399 -0.88 -16.03 -2.57
CA ARG A 399 -1.33 -14.66 -2.84
C ARG A 399 -0.37 -13.55 -2.36
N PHE A 400 0.90 -13.69 -2.69
CA PHE A 400 1.90 -12.65 -2.47
C PHE A 400 1.54 -11.38 -3.26
N GLY A 401 1.54 -10.22 -2.61
CA GLY A 401 1.07 -8.96 -3.21
C GLY A 401 -0.41 -8.66 -2.94
N SER A 402 -1.06 -9.44 -2.06
CA SER A 402 -2.42 -9.17 -1.59
C SER A 402 -2.54 -7.87 -0.78
N ALA A 403 -1.46 -7.47 -0.11
CA ALA A 403 -1.29 -6.16 0.50
C ALA A 403 0.16 -5.71 0.31
N VAL A 404 0.42 -4.41 0.24
CA VAL A 404 1.77 -3.84 0.23
C VAL A 404 1.77 -2.58 1.08
N ALA A 405 2.82 -2.37 1.87
CA ALA A 405 3.06 -1.10 2.57
C ALA A 405 4.50 -0.64 2.37
N ASN A 406 4.68 0.68 2.35
CA ASN A 406 5.98 1.35 2.42
C ASN A 406 6.37 1.42 3.91
N ILE A 407 7.41 0.69 4.32
CA ILE A 407 7.88 0.66 5.71
C ILE A 407 9.08 1.61 5.92
N GLY A 408 9.44 2.41 4.92
CA GLY A 408 10.64 3.24 4.97
C GLY A 408 11.94 2.41 5.06
N ASP A 409 13.03 3.05 5.45
CA ASP A 409 14.32 2.40 5.71
C ASP A 409 14.27 1.68 7.07
N LEU A 410 13.89 0.39 7.08
CA LEU A 410 13.70 -0.36 8.32
C LEU A 410 15.04 -0.82 8.91
N ASP A 411 15.96 -1.28 8.07
CA ASP A 411 17.25 -1.80 8.54
C ASP A 411 18.26 -0.71 8.91
N ARG A 412 17.93 0.55 8.61
CA ARG A 412 18.71 1.76 8.92
C ARG A 412 20.14 1.64 8.45
N ASP A 413 20.32 1.04 7.28
CA ASP A 413 21.63 0.85 6.72
C ASP A 413 22.20 2.17 6.17
N ALA A 414 23.32 2.11 5.46
CA ALA A 414 23.98 3.32 4.98
C ALA A 414 23.40 3.86 3.68
N ASP A 415 22.63 3.07 2.94
CA ASP A 415 22.05 3.47 1.66
C ASP A 415 20.68 4.16 1.82
N ALA A 416 20.01 3.94 2.96
CA ALA A 416 18.75 4.56 3.35
C ALA A 416 17.64 4.36 2.31
N THR A 417 17.69 3.22 1.61
CA THR A 417 16.69 2.83 0.64
C THR A 417 15.41 2.46 1.36
N THR A 418 14.28 2.84 0.76
CA THR A 418 12.97 2.44 1.27
C THR A 418 12.75 0.94 1.12
N ASP A 419 12.36 0.28 2.19
CA ASP A 419 11.92 -1.10 2.20
C ASP A 419 10.40 -1.20 2.02
N ILE A 420 9.92 -2.39 1.67
CA ILE A 420 8.49 -2.65 1.54
C ILE A 420 8.10 -3.91 2.28
N THR A 421 6.87 -3.93 2.79
CA THR A 421 6.24 -5.14 3.30
C THR A 421 5.19 -5.65 2.34
N VAL A 422 5.10 -6.96 2.15
CA VAL A 422 4.19 -7.60 1.21
C VAL A 422 3.39 -8.69 1.92
N GLY A 423 2.08 -8.62 1.80
CA GLY A 423 1.13 -9.61 2.32
C GLY A 423 1.06 -10.85 1.44
N ALA A 424 0.95 -11.99 2.11
CA ALA A 424 0.74 -13.32 1.55
C ALA A 424 -0.41 -13.97 2.33
N LYS A 425 -1.62 -13.42 2.17
CA LYS A 425 -2.76 -13.68 3.06
C LYS A 425 -3.23 -15.14 3.10
N LEU A 426 -2.88 -15.95 2.10
CA LEU A 426 -3.22 -17.38 2.04
C LEU A 426 -1.96 -18.26 2.17
N ASP A 427 -0.93 -17.75 2.83
CA ASP A 427 0.23 -18.57 3.16
C ASP A 427 -0.16 -19.67 4.18
N ASP A 428 0.24 -20.90 3.86
CA ASP A 428 -0.09 -22.12 4.61
C ASP A 428 0.97 -22.48 5.69
N ASP A 429 1.90 -21.57 6.00
CA ASP A 429 2.84 -21.83 7.09
C ASP A 429 2.08 -21.91 8.42
N GLY A 430 2.28 -23.03 9.11
CA GLY A 430 1.69 -23.34 10.42
C GLY A 430 0.23 -23.81 10.42
N GLY A 431 -0.51 -23.65 9.32
CA GLY A 431 -1.85 -24.22 9.11
C GLY A 431 -2.48 -23.79 7.79
N ILE A 432 -3.80 -23.91 7.64
CA ILE A 432 -4.47 -23.60 6.36
C ILE A 432 -4.78 -22.11 6.32
N ASP A 433 -4.33 -21.41 5.27
CA ASP A 433 -4.68 -20.01 4.98
C ASP A 433 -4.50 -19.06 6.19
N ARG A 434 -3.46 -19.29 7.01
CA ARG A 434 -3.18 -18.45 8.18
C ARG A 434 -2.61 -17.11 7.79
N GLY A 435 -1.88 -17.08 6.68
CA GLY A 435 -1.28 -15.89 6.12
C GLY A 435 0.10 -15.57 6.67
N ALA A 436 0.76 -14.63 6.00
CA ALA A 436 2.10 -14.15 6.33
C ALA A 436 2.34 -12.73 5.81
N VAL A 437 3.34 -12.07 6.39
CA VAL A 437 3.90 -10.81 5.90
C VAL A 437 5.38 -11.01 5.59
N TRP A 438 5.84 -10.41 4.49
CA TRP A 438 7.23 -10.41 4.07
C TRP A 438 7.79 -8.99 4.06
N THR A 439 8.80 -8.70 4.88
CA THR A 439 9.63 -7.51 4.71
C THR A 439 10.65 -7.80 3.62
N LEU A 440 10.68 -6.95 2.59
CA LEU A 440 11.66 -6.97 1.53
C LEU A 440 12.63 -5.81 1.75
N PHE A 441 13.86 -6.14 2.09
CA PHE A 441 14.93 -5.16 2.17
C PHE A 441 15.38 -4.84 0.75
N MET A 442 15.19 -3.60 0.34
CA MET A 442 15.32 -3.20 -1.05
C MET A 442 16.72 -2.68 -1.36
N LYS A 443 17.04 -2.56 -2.64
CA LYS A 443 18.22 -1.84 -3.11
C LYS A 443 17.85 -0.98 -4.32
N PRO A 444 18.44 0.21 -4.47
CA PRO A 444 18.13 1.11 -5.56
C PRO A 444 18.80 0.64 -6.85
N SER A 445 18.36 1.20 -7.97
CA SER A 445 19.04 0.99 -9.25
C SER A 445 20.43 1.65 -9.22
N VAL A 446 21.50 0.87 -9.36
CA VAL A 446 22.87 1.40 -9.40
C VAL A 446 23.36 1.43 -10.84
N THR A 447 23.75 2.61 -11.31
CA THR A 447 24.53 2.75 -12.55
C THR A 447 26.01 2.67 -12.20
N GLU A 448 26.64 1.51 -12.39
CA GLU A 448 28.08 1.42 -12.25
C GLU A 448 28.76 1.98 -13.51
N ILE A 449 29.56 3.04 -13.33
CA ILE A 449 30.47 3.53 -14.37
C ILE A 449 31.76 2.72 -14.24
N ASP A 450 32.05 1.84 -15.21
CA ASP A 450 33.36 1.17 -15.28
C ASP A 450 34.46 2.22 -15.52
N LEU A 451 35.17 2.57 -14.44
CA LEU A 451 36.29 3.50 -14.48
C LEU A 451 37.58 2.87 -15.03
N ASN A 452 37.61 1.56 -15.34
CA ASN A 452 38.77 0.82 -15.82
C ASN A 452 38.45 -0.14 -16.99
N PRO A 453 38.11 0.38 -18.19
CA PRO A 453 37.81 -0.44 -19.37
C PRO A 453 39.00 -1.21 -19.97
N PHE A 454 40.15 -1.31 -19.27
CA PHE A 454 41.41 -1.86 -19.79
C PHE A 454 41.93 -3.13 -19.10
N ASP A 455 41.26 -3.68 -18.08
CA ASP A 455 41.80 -4.84 -17.34
C ASP A 455 41.52 -6.20 -18.02
N ASN A 456 40.84 -6.20 -19.18
CA ASN A 456 40.46 -7.40 -19.93
C ASN A 456 41.24 -7.63 -21.24
N GLN A 457 42.50 -7.18 -21.33
CA GLN A 457 43.41 -7.61 -22.42
C GLN A 457 44.68 -8.27 -21.88
N GLU A 458 44.62 -9.59 -21.67
CA GLU A 458 45.80 -10.48 -21.73
C GLU A 458 45.78 -11.37 -22.97
#